data_AF-A0A495JIM5-F1
#
_entry.id   AF-A0A495JIM5-F1
#
_cell.length_a   1.000
_cell.length_b   1.000
_cell.length_c   1.000
_cell.angle_alpha   90.00
_cell.angle_beta   90.00
_cell.angle_gamma   90.00
#
_symmetry.space_group_name_H-M   'P 1'
#
loop_
_entity.id
_entity.type
_entity.pdbx_description
1 polymer ?
#
loop_
_entity_poly.entity_id
_entity_poly.type
_entity_poly.pdbx_seq_one_letter_code
_entity_poly.pdbx_strand_id
1 'polypeptide(L)'
;MPDSAHGRKIAFAAFVRKALDDARANRAWTGTEVSRRTGVSRQTINRWVRGEWASDPEAERVVAFCEGLGLNPTTAFGVLGWDRATSTRTAPPTPPMDPDVEALLRRLVDPNVSEAEKFHIRETIRYLAYRPTLPVDVRKGGKRAG
;
A
#
# COMPACT_ATOMS: atom_id res chain seq x y z
N MET A 1 5.53 28.34 -8.32
CA MET A 1 5.39 27.13 -7.48
C MET A 1 6.78 26.76 -7.00
N PRO A 2 7.14 27.00 -5.73
CA PRO A 2 8.47 26.64 -5.25
C PRO A 2 8.67 25.13 -5.41
N ASP A 3 9.82 24.80 -5.98
CA ASP A 3 10.16 23.52 -6.59
C ASP A 3 9.88 22.35 -5.64
N SER A 4 8.89 21.50 -5.98
CA SER A 4 8.45 20.39 -5.13
C SER A 4 9.63 19.45 -4.79
N ALA A 5 10.64 19.39 -5.67
CA ALA A 5 11.89 18.68 -5.45
C ALA A 5 12.73 19.28 -4.29
N HIS A 6 12.81 20.61 -4.17
CA HIS A 6 13.55 21.27 -3.10
C HIS A 6 12.86 21.07 -1.74
N GLY A 7 11.53 21.15 -1.71
CA GLY A 7 10.73 20.82 -0.51
C GLY A 7 10.96 19.39 -0.02
N ARG A 8 10.99 18.41 -0.93
CA ARG A 8 11.31 17.00 -0.60
C ARG A 8 12.72 16.83 -0.05
N LYS A 9 13.71 17.51 -0.61
CA LYS A 9 15.10 17.49 -0.12
C LYS A 9 15.18 17.97 1.32
N ILE A 10 14.52 19.08 1.65
CA ILE A 10 14.48 19.63 3.01
C ILE A 10 13.76 18.67 3.98
N ALA A 11 12.61 18.14 3.58
CA ALA A 11 11.82 17.23 4.40
C ALA A 11 12.59 15.92 4.70
N PHE A 12 13.25 15.36 3.69
CA PHE A 12 14.07 14.16 3.86
C PHE A 12 15.30 14.43 4.73
N ALA A 13 15.97 15.56 4.54
CA ALA A 13 17.06 15.99 5.40
C ALA A 13 16.63 16.15 6.87
N ALA A 14 15.43 16.67 7.13
CA ALA A 14 14.87 16.76 8.47
C ALA A 14 14.56 15.37 9.07
N PHE A 15 13.98 14.47 8.27
CA PHE A 15 13.75 13.07 8.67
C PHE A 15 15.04 12.37 9.07
N VAL A 16 16.10 12.45 8.25
CA VAL A 16 17.39 11.81 8.54
C VAL A 16 18.03 12.40 9.80
N ARG A 17 17.99 13.73 9.98
CA ARG A 17 18.50 14.38 11.21
C ARG A 17 17.79 13.87 12.45
N LYS A 18 16.46 13.85 12.43
CA LYS A 18 15.66 13.33 13.55
C LYS A 18 16.01 11.88 13.85
N ALA A 19 16.11 11.02 12.83
CA ALA A 19 16.46 9.62 13.00
C ALA A 19 17.85 9.43 13.66
N LEU A 20 18.83 10.26 13.30
CA LEU A 20 20.16 10.23 13.92
C LEU A 20 20.13 10.76 15.37
N ASP A 21 19.36 11.81 15.63
CA ASP A 21 19.20 12.37 16.97
C ASP A 21 18.51 11.35 17.90
N ASP A 22 17.47 10.67 17.43
CA ASP A 22 16.77 9.61 18.16
C ASP A 22 17.71 8.40 18.43
N ALA A 23 18.52 8.00 17.46
CA ALA A 23 19.51 6.95 17.62
C ALA A 23 20.60 7.33 18.65
N ARG A 24 21.02 8.60 18.65
CA ARG A 24 21.97 9.13 19.62
C ARG A 24 21.37 9.21 21.02
N ALA A 25 20.15 9.72 21.16
CA ALA A 25 19.49 9.91 22.44
C ALA A 25 19.11 8.58 23.11
N ASN A 26 18.53 7.65 22.34
CA ASN A 26 17.96 6.41 22.89
C ASN A 26 18.97 5.26 22.96
N ARG A 27 20.01 5.27 22.11
CA ARG A 27 20.94 4.14 21.97
C ARG A 27 22.42 4.53 22.03
N ALA A 28 22.72 5.82 22.25
CA ALA A 28 24.08 6.36 22.24
C ALA A 28 24.86 6.05 20.93
N TRP A 29 24.16 5.83 19.81
CA TRP A 29 24.81 5.47 18.55
C TRP A 29 25.54 6.65 17.96
N THR A 30 26.81 6.42 17.58
CA THR A 30 27.62 7.38 16.83
C THR A 30 27.38 7.21 15.33
N GLY A 31 27.75 8.20 14.52
CA GLY A 31 27.61 8.08 13.06
C GLY A 31 28.37 6.88 12.46
N THR A 32 29.44 6.41 13.10
CA THR A 32 30.14 5.18 12.70
C THR A 32 29.30 3.94 13.01
N GLU A 33 28.67 3.90 14.18
CA GLU A 33 27.80 2.78 14.56
C GLU A 33 26.55 2.72 13.69
N VAL A 34 25.95 3.87 13.36
CA VAL A 34 24.82 3.92 12.41
C VAL A 34 25.24 3.40 11.04
N SER A 35 26.42 3.80 10.55
CA SER A 35 26.93 3.33 9.26
C SER A 35 27.17 1.82 9.24
N ARG A 36 27.73 1.27 10.33
CA ARG A 36 27.96 -0.17 10.50
C ARG A 36 26.65 -0.96 10.56
N ARG A 37 25.62 -0.43 11.23
CA ARG A 37 24.32 -1.07 11.42
C ARG A 37 23.43 -1.05 10.18
N THR A 38 23.46 0.06 9.45
CA THR A 38 22.60 0.29 8.28
C THR A 38 23.26 -0.15 6.97
N GLY A 39 24.57 -0.38 6.95
CA GLY A 39 25.34 -0.61 5.72
C GLY A 39 25.47 0.63 4.83
N VAL A 40 24.90 1.77 5.22
CA VAL A 40 24.97 3.03 4.49
C VAL A 40 26.19 3.82 4.96
N SER A 41 27.04 4.27 4.03
CA SER A 41 28.26 5.03 4.38
C SER A 41 27.92 6.36 5.06
N ARG A 42 28.79 6.82 5.99
CA ARG A 42 28.65 8.16 6.61
C ARG A 42 28.59 9.29 5.59
N GLN A 43 29.29 9.15 4.46
CA GLN A 43 29.27 10.15 3.39
C GLN A 43 27.89 10.25 2.75
N THR A 44 27.24 9.12 2.48
CA THR A 44 25.87 9.08 1.94
C THR A 44 24.87 9.67 2.93
N ILE A 45 24.96 9.31 4.21
CA ILE A 45 24.08 9.85 5.26
C ILE A 45 24.28 11.38 5.41
N ASN A 46 25.52 11.86 5.46
CA ASN A 46 25.81 13.30 5.54
C ASN A 46 25.28 14.06 4.32
N ARG A 47 25.34 13.45 3.14
CA ARG A 47 24.77 14.04 1.91
C ARG A 47 23.25 14.17 2.01
N TRP A 48 22.57 13.17 2.56
CA TRP A 48 21.13 13.24 2.80
C TRP A 48 20.76 14.33 3.82
N VAL A 49 21.53 14.45 4.90
CA VAL A 49 21.35 15.50 5.92
C VAL A 49 21.48 16.91 5.33
N ARG A 50 22.37 17.10 4.35
CA ARG A 50 22.55 18.39 3.67
C ARG A 50 21.54 18.64 2.55
N GLY A 51 20.80 17.61 2.12
CA GLY A 51 19.96 17.68 0.93
C GLY A 51 20.74 17.84 -0.39
N GLU A 52 22.05 17.62 -0.35
CA GLU A 52 22.99 17.85 -1.48
C GLU A 52 23.14 16.60 -2.34
N TRP A 53 22.03 16.06 -2.83
CA TRP A 53 22.04 14.93 -3.76
C TRP A 53 21.56 15.36 -5.15
N ALA A 54 22.32 14.96 -6.17
CA ALA A 54 22.07 15.28 -7.58
C ALA A 54 20.93 14.41 -8.16
N SER A 55 20.91 13.14 -7.77
CA SER A 55 19.86 12.18 -8.10
C SER A 55 19.14 11.73 -6.84
N ASP A 56 17.89 11.30 -7.00
CA ASP A 56 17.10 10.70 -5.93
C ASP A 56 17.92 9.60 -5.20
N PRO A 57 17.80 9.49 -3.86
CA PRO A 57 18.46 8.41 -3.12
C PRO A 57 18.08 7.03 -3.65
N GLU A 58 18.93 6.03 -3.45
CA GLU A 58 18.59 4.64 -3.83
C GLU A 58 17.60 4.04 -2.83
N ALA A 59 16.51 3.45 -3.32
CA ALA A 59 15.46 2.87 -2.48
C ALA A 59 16.01 1.81 -1.52
N GLU A 60 16.87 0.91 -1.99
CA GLU A 60 17.53 -0.11 -1.16
C GLU A 60 18.31 0.50 0.01
N ARG A 61 19.02 1.61 -0.23
CA ARG A 61 19.78 2.31 0.82
C ARG A 61 18.87 2.98 1.84
N VAL A 62 17.72 3.52 1.40
CA VAL A 62 16.73 4.12 2.30
C VAL A 62 16.07 3.06 3.17
N VAL A 63 15.77 1.88 2.60
CA VAL A 63 15.27 0.71 3.36
C VAL A 63 16.30 0.27 4.39
N ALA A 64 17.54 0.00 3.98
CA ALA A 64 18.60 -0.46 4.87
C ALA A 64 18.90 0.55 6.00
N PHE A 65 18.82 1.86 5.70
CA PHE A 65 18.90 2.91 6.72
C PHE A 65 17.75 2.82 7.74
N CYS A 66 16.51 2.69 7.28
CA CYS A 66 15.36 2.60 8.16
C CYS A 66 15.39 1.32 9.00
N GLU A 67 15.61 0.17 8.38
CA GLU A 67 15.68 -1.12 9.07
C GLU A 67 16.81 -1.19 10.08
N GLY A 68 18.01 -0.70 9.72
CA GLY A 68 19.16 -0.66 10.64
C GLY A 68 18.94 0.24 11.86
N LEU A 69 18.01 1.20 11.77
CA LEU A 69 17.57 2.02 12.91
C LEU A 69 16.32 1.49 13.60
N GLY A 70 15.60 0.53 13.00
CA GLY A 70 14.29 0.04 13.48
C GLY A 70 13.13 1.00 13.18
N LEU A 71 13.26 1.79 12.11
CA LEU A 71 12.23 2.71 11.60
C LEU A 71 11.45 2.03 10.46
N ASN A 72 10.20 2.46 10.25
CA ASN A 72 9.40 1.98 9.12
C ASN A 72 9.79 2.71 7.81
N PRO A 73 10.28 1.99 6.77
CA PRO A 73 10.68 2.59 5.48
C PRO A 73 9.57 3.39 4.77
N THR A 74 8.29 3.03 4.96
CA THR A 74 7.15 3.74 4.38
C THR A 74 7.13 5.22 4.77
N THR A 75 7.60 5.55 5.99
CA THR A 75 7.70 6.94 6.46
C THR A 75 8.68 7.74 5.60
N ALA A 76 9.84 7.15 5.29
CA ALA A 76 10.85 7.78 4.44
C ALA A 76 10.35 7.92 2.99
N PHE A 77 9.63 6.93 2.48
CA PHE A 77 9.04 6.96 1.13
C PHE A 77 7.95 8.02 0.98
N GLY A 78 7.12 8.24 2.01
CA GLY A 78 6.15 9.33 2.04
C GLY A 78 6.84 10.70 1.98
N VAL A 79 7.91 10.88 2.75
CA VAL A 79 8.72 12.12 2.75
C VAL A 79 9.39 12.37 1.39
N LEU A 80 9.88 11.32 0.76
CA LEU A 80 10.50 11.36 -0.57
C LEU A 80 9.47 11.46 -1.72
N GLY A 81 8.18 11.30 -1.42
CA GLY A 81 7.11 11.27 -2.41
C GLY A 81 7.17 10.06 -3.35
N TRP A 82 7.91 9.01 -2.98
CA TRP A 82 8.02 7.74 -3.71
C TRP A 82 6.83 6.81 -3.49
N ASP A 83 5.99 7.14 -2.52
CA ASP A 83 4.74 6.42 -2.22
C ASP A 83 3.73 6.44 -3.40
N ARG A 84 4.01 7.22 -4.46
CA ARG A 84 3.25 7.18 -5.72
C ARG A 84 3.37 5.85 -6.48
N ALA A 85 4.31 4.97 -6.14
CA ALA A 85 4.43 3.65 -6.74
C ALA A 85 3.65 2.55 -5.98
N THR A 86 3.21 2.81 -4.74
CA THR A 86 2.37 1.91 -3.94
C THR A 86 1.06 2.62 -3.58
N SER A 87 0.10 2.56 -4.50
CA SER A 87 -1.33 2.47 -4.17
C SER A 87 -2.04 3.68 -3.53
N THR A 88 -2.16 4.77 -4.30
CA THR A 88 -3.51 5.19 -4.73
C THR A 88 -3.60 5.16 -6.25
N ARG A 89 -3.36 3.97 -6.83
CA ARG A 89 -4.30 3.55 -7.84
C ARG A 89 -5.61 3.39 -7.06
N THR A 90 -6.43 4.42 -7.09
CA THR A 90 -7.88 4.23 -7.04
C THR A 90 -8.12 3.07 -8.00
N ALA A 91 -8.35 1.88 -7.46
CA ALA A 91 -9.13 0.89 -8.20
C ALA A 91 -10.30 1.71 -8.74
N PRO A 92 -10.64 1.63 -10.05
CA PRO A 92 -11.84 2.30 -10.54
C PRO A 92 -12.92 2.06 -9.50
N PRO A 93 -13.58 3.11 -8.95
CA PRO A 93 -14.40 2.97 -7.76
C PRO A 93 -15.23 1.73 -7.97
N THR A 94 -15.02 0.72 -7.13
CA THR A 94 -15.81 -0.50 -7.21
C THR A 94 -17.23 0.03 -7.24
N PRO A 95 -18.02 -0.25 -8.30
CA PRO A 95 -19.39 0.23 -8.31
C PRO A 95 -20.00 -0.13 -6.96
N PRO A 96 -20.71 0.82 -6.30
CA PRO A 96 -21.15 0.64 -4.93
C PRO A 96 -21.76 -0.76 -4.83
N MET A 97 -21.16 -1.58 -3.97
CA MET A 97 -21.54 -2.97 -3.86
C MET A 97 -23.01 -3.01 -3.48
N ASP A 98 -23.76 -3.89 -4.13
CA ASP A 98 -25.17 -4.06 -3.80
C ASP A 98 -25.29 -4.34 -2.28
N PRO A 99 -26.20 -3.64 -1.57
CA PRO A 99 -26.31 -3.76 -0.12
C PRO A 99 -26.53 -5.19 0.35
N ASP A 100 -27.17 -6.04 -0.45
CA ASP A 100 -27.39 -7.45 -0.13
C ASP A 100 -26.09 -8.25 -0.25
N VAL A 101 -25.27 -7.95 -1.26
CA VAL A 101 -23.93 -8.55 -1.40
C VAL A 101 -23.04 -8.17 -0.24
N GLU A 102 -23.10 -6.91 0.20
CA GLU A 102 -22.36 -6.45 1.37
C GLU A 102 -22.83 -7.17 2.65
N ALA A 103 -24.14 -7.32 2.84
CA ALA A 103 -24.69 -8.06 3.97
C ALA A 103 -24.26 -9.53 4.00
N LEU A 104 -24.18 -10.19 2.83
CA LEU A 104 -23.66 -11.56 2.70
C LEU A 104 -22.19 -11.64 3.11
N LEU A 105 -21.35 -10.69 2.66
CA LEU A 105 -19.94 -10.65 3.06
C LEU A 105 -19.77 -10.43 4.57
N ARG A 106 -20.54 -9.52 5.17
CA ARG A 106 -20.52 -9.28 6.62
C ARG A 106 -20.85 -10.57 7.40
N ARG A 107 -21.87 -11.32 6.96
CA ARG A 107 -22.21 -12.63 7.56
C ARG A 107 -21.12 -13.68 7.41
N LEU A 108 -20.40 -13.70 6.28
CA LEU A 108 -19.34 -14.68 6.05
C LEU A 108 -18.10 -14.46 6.93
N VAL A 109 -17.84 -13.22 7.35
CA VAL A 109 -16.70 -12.89 8.22
C VAL A 109 -17.06 -12.81 9.70
N ASP A 110 -18.35 -12.84 10.05
CA ASP A 110 -18.83 -12.78 11.43
C ASP A 110 -18.48 -14.10 12.17
N PRO A 111 -17.70 -14.06 13.27
CA PRO A 111 -17.36 -15.24 14.06
C PRO A 111 -18.57 -15.86 14.77
N ASN A 112 -19.67 -15.13 14.94
CA ASN A 112 -20.88 -15.63 15.61
C ASN A 112 -21.82 -16.39 14.66
N VAL A 113 -21.60 -16.31 13.34
CA VAL A 113 -22.36 -17.07 12.36
C VAL A 113 -21.80 -18.48 12.27
N SER A 114 -22.70 -19.47 12.30
CA SER A 114 -22.33 -20.88 12.27
C SER A 114 -21.61 -21.25 10.96
N GLU A 115 -20.67 -22.19 11.03
CA GLU A 115 -19.97 -22.66 9.82
C GLU A 115 -20.92 -23.33 8.81
N ALA A 116 -22.02 -23.94 9.27
CA ALA A 116 -23.06 -24.49 8.41
C ALA A 116 -23.76 -23.40 7.59
N GLU A 117 -24.07 -22.25 8.23
CA GLU A 117 -24.69 -21.11 7.56
C GLU A 117 -23.72 -20.44 6.59
N LYS A 118 -22.45 -20.25 6.97
CA LYS A 118 -21.42 -19.74 6.05
C LYS A 118 -21.19 -20.66 4.86
N PHE A 119 -21.21 -21.99 5.09
CA PHE A 119 -21.09 -22.98 4.02
C PHE A 119 -22.25 -22.85 3.04
N HIS A 120 -23.49 -22.77 3.54
CA HIS A 120 -24.67 -22.58 2.69
C HIS A 120 -24.59 -21.30 1.86
N ILE A 121 -24.22 -20.16 2.49
CA ILE A 121 -24.04 -18.88 1.79
C ILE A 121 -23.00 -19.01 0.66
N ARG A 122 -21.83 -19.60 0.93
CA ARG A 122 -20.77 -19.78 -0.08
C ARG A 122 -21.23 -20.68 -1.23
N GLU A 123 -21.96 -21.74 -0.93
CA GLU A 123 -22.45 -22.68 -1.94
C GLU A 123 -23.52 -22.04 -2.83
N THR A 124 -24.46 -21.27 -2.25
CA THR A 124 -25.45 -20.52 -3.01
C THR A 124 -24.79 -19.47 -3.91
N ILE A 125 -23.82 -18.71 -3.40
CA ILE A 125 -23.07 -17.74 -4.20
C ILE A 125 -22.36 -18.44 -5.35
N ARG A 126 -21.67 -19.56 -5.09
CA ARG A 126 -20.98 -20.35 -6.11
C ARG A 126 -21.95 -20.85 -7.18
N TYR A 127 -23.08 -21.43 -6.77
CA TYR A 127 -24.10 -21.89 -7.69
C TYR A 127 -24.60 -20.77 -8.61
N LEU A 128 -24.90 -19.59 -8.05
CA LEU A 128 -25.40 -18.45 -8.81
C LEU A 128 -24.33 -17.86 -9.74
N ALA A 129 -23.09 -17.75 -9.26
CA ALA A 129 -21.98 -17.17 -10.02
C ALA A 129 -21.56 -18.02 -11.23
N TYR A 130 -21.70 -19.34 -11.15
CA TYR A 130 -21.31 -20.27 -12.21
C TYR A 130 -22.50 -20.93 -12.90
N ARG A 131 -23.72 -20.40 -12.73
CA ARG A 131 -24.90 -20.95 -13.37
C ARG A 131 -24.73 -20.89 -14.89
N PRO A 132 -24.90 -22.00 -15.62
CA PRO A 132 -24.93 -21.95 -17.08
C PRO A 132 -26.10 -21.07 -17.52
N THR A 133 -25.82 -20.03 -18.31
CA THR A 133 -26.86 -19.23 -18.95
C THR A 133 -27.59 -20.13 -19.94
N LEU A 134 -28.79 -20.59 -19.59
CA LEU A 134 -29.65 -21.31 -20.53
C LEU A 134 -29.89 -20.40 -21.75
N PRO A 135 -29.74 -20.89 -22.99
CA PRO A 135 -30.17 -20.16 -24.17
C PRO A 135 -31.64 -19.81 -23.99
N VAL A 136 -31.98 -18.53 -24.10
CA VAL A 136 -33.37 -18.09 -24.19
C VAL A 136 -33.89 -18.64 -25.50
N ASP A 137 -34.60 -19.76 -25.46
CA ASP A 137 -35.34 -20.29 -26.59
C ASP A 137 -36.28 -19.19 -27.09
N VAL A 138 -35.92 -18.58 -28.23
CA VAL A 138 -36.75 -17.60 -28.91
C VAL A 138 -37.98 -18.35 -29.40
N ARG A 139 -39.03 -18.33 -28.58
CA ARG A 139 -40.39 -18.69 -28.99
C ARG A 139 -40.80 -17.74 -30.12
N LYS A 140 -40.46 -18.08 -31.36
CA LYS A 140 -41.09 -17.48 -32.54
C LYS A 140 -42.47 -18.13 -32.69
N GLY A 141 -43.40 -17.64 -31.86
CA GLY A 141 -44.83 -17.88 -32.01
C GLY A 141 -45.30 -17.35 -33.36
N GLY A 142 -46.25 -18.08 -33.96
CA GLY A 142 -46.67 -17.87 -35.33
C GLY A 142 -47.62 -16.70 -35.58
N LYS A 143 -48.04 -16.63 -36.86
CA LYS A 143 -49.10 -15.81 -37.50
C LYS A 143 -48.74 -14.33 -37.74
N ARG A 144 -49.10 -13.69 -38.86
CA ARG A 144 -49.99 -14.01 -40.01
C ARG A 144 -49.81 -12.95 -41.12
N ALA A 145 -50.25 -13.34 -42.33
CA ALA A 145 -50.91 -12.54 -43.37
C ALA A 145 -50.07 -11.64 -44.30
N GLY A 146 -50.08 -12.03 -45.57
CA GLY A 146 -49.89 -11.24 -46.79
C GLY A 146 -50.54 -12.03 -47.91
#